data_AF-A0A2W4YNW7-F1
#
_entry.id   AF-A0A2W4YNW7-F1
#
_cell.length_a   1.000
_cell.length_b   1.000
_cell.length_c   1.000
_cell.angle_alpha   90.00
_cell.angle_beta   90.00
_cell.angle_gamma   90.00
#
_symmetry.space_group_name_H-M   'P 1'
#
loop_
_entity.id
_entity.type
_entity.pdbx_description
1 polymer ?
#
loop_
_entity_poly.entity_id
_entity_poly.type
_entity_poly.pdbx_seq_one_letter_code
_entity_poly.pdbx_strand_id
1 'polypeptide(L)'
;MNPGLERALEACANERIHLSAAIQPHGYLITCQLPDWTIHHVSANIEALIGAPVQEMLRSSLREFLTDDLIQAIAETIGFSEPGAPPQRAAVANIGPMAHLCDVSVHIT
;
A
#
# COMPACT_ATOMS: atom_id res chain seq x y z
N MET A 1 -42.91 4.78 -5.20
CA MET A 1 -41.45 4.83 -4.99
C MET A 1 -41.09 3.69 -4.07
N ASN A 2 -40.00 2.95 -4.33
CA ASN A 2 -39.62 1.78 -3.53
C ASN A 2 -38.86 2.27 -2.27
N PRO A 3 -39.42 2.13 -1.04
CA PRO A 3 -38.77 2.64 0.16
C PRO A 3 -37.44 1.93 0.50
N GLY A 4 -37.21 0.74 -0.06
CA GLY A 4 -35.91 0.07 -0.01
C GLY A 4 -34.87 0.75 -0.88
N LEU A 5 -35.26 1.24 -2.05
CA LEU A 5 -34.37 1.96 -2.97
C LEU A 5 -33.95 3.32 -2.40
N GLU A 6 -34.89 4.10 -1.84
CA GLU A 6 -34.58 5.39 -1.23
C GLU A 6 -33.56 5.26 -0.11
N ARG A 7 -33.74 4.31 0.81
CA ARG A 7 -32.78 4.04 1.90
C ARG A 7 -31.40 3.61 1.39
N ALA A 8 -31.35 2.81 0.32
CA ALA A 8 -30.08 2.37 -0.26
C ALA A 8 -29.32 3.53 -0.92
N LEU A 9 -30.02 4.45 -1.59
CA LEU A 9 -29.42 5.64 -2.18
C LEU A 9 -28.87 6.60 -1.11
N GLU A 10 -29.63 6.82 -0.03
CA GLU A 10 -29.17 7.62 1.11
C GLU A 10 -27.94 6.99 1.79
N ALA A 11 -27.91 5.66 1.96
CA ALA A 11 -26.77 4.97 2.52
C ALA A 11 -25.53 5.09 1.62
N CYS A 12 -25.68 4.87 0.31
CA CYS A 12 -24.60 5.00 -0.68
C CYS A 12 -24.03 6.42 -0.73
N ALA A 13 -24.90 7.45 -0.71
CA ALA A 13 -24.47 8.85 -0.74
C ALA A 13 -23.63 9.26 0.50
N ASN A 14 -23.79 8.55 1.62
CA ASN A 14 -23.10 8.83 2.88
C ASN A 14 -22.04 7.75 3.23
N GLU A 15 -21.79 6.80 2.34
CA GLU A 15 -20.84 5.72 2.58
C GLU A 15 -19.42 6.28 2.69
N ARG A 16 -18.69 5.88 3.74
CA ARG A 16 -17.28 6.25 3.92
C ARG A 16 -16.39 5.32 3.09
N ILE A 17 -16.50 5.43 1.76
CA ILE A 17 -15.77 4.58 0.82
C ILE A 17 -14.23 4.64 1.00
N HIS A 18 -13.71 5.76 1.51
CA HIS A 18 -12.29 5.94 1.83
C HIS A 18 -11.83 5.15 3.06
N LEU A 19 -12.74 4.57 3.84
CA LEU A 19 -12.48 3.72 5.01
C LEU A 19 -12.84 2.25 4.75
N SER A 20 -12.96 1.83 3.48
CA SER A 20 -13.33 0.46 3.12
C SER A 20 -12.36 -0.60 3.63
N ALA A 21 -11.12 -0.20 3.95
CA ALA A 21 -10.02 -1.08 4.35
C ALA A 21 -9.72 -2.19 3.32
N ALA A 22 -10.17 -2.01 2.07
CA ALA A 22 -9.98 -2.94 0.98
C ALA A 22 -9.22 -2.26 -0.17
N ILE A 23 -8.36 -3.04 -0.84
CA ILE A 23 -7.72 -2.66 -2.09
C ILE A 23 -8.26 -3.51 -3.24
N GLN A 24 -8.06 -3.05 -4.47
CA GLN A 24 -8.31 -3.86 -5.64
C GLN A 24 -7.30 -5.03 -5.73
N PRO A 25 -7.68 -6.19 -6.29
CA PRO A 25 -6.86 -7.42 -6.21
C PRO A 25 -5.63 -7.41 -7.12
N HIS A 26 -5.54 -6.48 -8.08
CA HIS A 26 -4.46 -6.42 -9.06
C HIS A 26 -3.17 -5.78 -8.53
N GLY A 27 -3.13 -5.40 -7.25
CA GLY A 27 -1.99 -4.74 -6.64
C GLY A 27 -1.83 -5.13 -5.18
N TYR A 28 -0.81 -4.55 -4.55
CA TYR A 28 -0.45 -4.79 -3.16
C TYR A 28 -0.29 -3.45 -2.46
N LEU A 29 -0.47 -3.42 -1.14
CA LEU A 29 -0.32 -2.21 -0.35
C LEU A 29 0.51 -2.50 0.89
N ILE A 30 1.47 -1.61 1.18
CA ILE A 30 2.25 -1.60 2.40
C ILE A 30 2.24 -0.17 2.92
N THR A 31 2.02 0.01 4.22
CA THR A 31 2.28 1.27 4.91
C THR A 31 3.38 1.06 5.93
N CYS A 32 4.28 2.02 6.02
CA CYS A 32 5.36 2.01 7.01
C CYS A 32 5.59 3.41 7.57
N GLN A 33 6.21 3.46 8.74
CA GLN A 33 6.60 4.70 9.40
C GLN A 33 8.06 5.02 9.09
N LEU A 34 8.33 6.30 8.84
CA LEU A 34 9.69 6.84 8.72
C LEU A 34 10.17 7.38 10.08
N PRO A 35 11.49 7.38 10.36
CA PRO A 35 12.58 7.02 9.44
C PRO A 35 13.01 5.55 9.48
N ASP A 36 12.45 4.74 10.38
CA ASP A 36 12.85 3.36 10.66
C ASP A 36 12.24 2.31 9.72
N TRP A 37 11.31 2.71 8.87
CA TRP A 37 10.61 1.87 7.90
C TRP A 37 9.75 0.77 8.54
N THR A 38 9.28 0.99 9.77
CA THR A 38 8.48 0.01 10.51
C THR A 38 7.12 -0.17 9.83
N ILE A 39 6.79 -1.40 9.44
CA ILE A 39 5.54 -1.74 8.75
C ILE A 39 4.35 -1.70 9.74
N HIS A 40 3.31 -0.94 9.38
CA HIS A 40 2.07 -0.82 10.16
C HIS A 40 0.90 -1.60 9.54
N HIS A 41 0.78 -1.55 8.22
CA HIS A 41 -0.25 -2.29 7.48
C HIS A 41 0.32 -2.92 6.22
N VAL A 42 -0.24 -4.07 5.87
CA VAL A 42 -0.04 -4.73 4.59
C VAL A 42 -1.38 -5.24 4.08
N SER A 43 -1.54 -5.32 2.77
CA SER A 43 -2.73 -5.93 2.18
C SER A 43 -2.78 -7.43 2.45
N ALA A 44 -3.99 -8.00 2.55
CA ALA A 44 -4.17 -9.43 2.83
C ALA A 44 -3.56 -10.37 1.77
N ASN A 45 -3.34 -9.88 0.54
CA ASN A 45 -2.72 -10.63 -0.54
C ASN A 45 -1.18 -10.53 -0.59
N ILE A 46 -0.52 -9.83 0.35
CA ILE A 46 0.91 -9.52 0.26
C ILE A 46 1.82 -10.75 0.22
N GLU A 47 1.41 -11.85 0.85
CA GLU A 47 2.19 -13.09 0.90
C GLU A 47 2.45 -13.65 -0.51
N ALA A 48 1.51 -13.45 -1.46
CA ALA A 48 1.70 -13.85 -2.84
C ALA A 48 2.83 -13.09 -3.56
N LEU A 49 3.17 -11.89 -3.09
CA LEU A 49 4.29 -11.09 -3.61
C LEU A 49 5.59 -11.38 -2.85
N ILE A 50 5.56 -11.28 -1.52
CA ILE A 50 6.76 -11.26 -0.67
C ILE A 50 7.21 -12.68 -0.28
N GLY A 51 6.28 -13.65 -0.26
CA GLY A 51 6.54 -14.99 0.25
C GLY A 51 6.61 -15.07 1.78
N ALA A 52 6.15 -14.03 2.48
CA ALA A 52 6.05 -13.99 3.94
C ALA A 52 4.60 -13.67 4.37
N PRO A 53 4.07 -14.34 5.41
CA PRO A 53 2.74 -14.08 5.90
C PRO A 53 2.65 -12.70 6.58
N VAL A 54 1.45 -12.11 6.58
CA VAL A 54 1.18 -10.78 7.15
C VAL A 54 1.74 -10.62 8.56
N GLN A 55 1.57 -11.65 9.40
CA GLN A 55 1.96 -11.61 10.81
C GLN A 55 3.48 -11.52 11.03
N GLU A 56 4.27 -12.02 10.07
CA GLU A 56 5.74 -11.91 10.09
C GLU A 56 6.21 -10.54 9.60
N MET A 57 5.43 -9.87 8.75
CA MET A 57 5.75 -8.55 8.21
C MET A 57 5.37 -7.39 9.14
N LEU A 58 4.36 -7.55 9.99
CA LEU A 58 3.91 -6.47 10.85
C LEU A 58 4.97 -6.15 11.91
N ARG A 59 5.26 -4.85 12.11
CA ARG A 59 6.24 -4.31 13.07
C ARG A 59 7.72 -4.62 12.76
N SER A 60 8.03 -5.38 11.72
CA SER A 60 9.38 -5.48 11.15
C SER A 60 9.68 -4.27 10.24
N SER A 61 10.95 -4.12 9.88
CA SER A 61 11.36 -3.07 8.93
C SER A 61 11.04 -3.51 7.49
N LEU A 62 10.56 -2.59 6.66
CA LEU A 62 10.36 -2.82 5.22
C LEU A 62 11.64 -3.28 4.52
N ARG A 63 12.80 -2.87 5.04
CA ARG A 63 14.14 -3.25 4.57
C ARG A 63 14.44 -4.74 4.67
N GLU A 64 13.69 -5.48 5.47
CA GLU A 64 13.82 -6.94 5.57
C GLU A 64 13.22 -7.67 4.37
N PHE A 65 12.31 -7.02 3.62
CA PHE A 65 11.55 -7.66 2.53
C PHE A 65 11.85 -7.10 1.15
N LEU A 66 12.41 -5.89 1.07
CA LEU A 66 12.75 -5.21 -0.20
C LEU A 66 14.26 -5.04 -0.32
N THR A 67 14.75 -5.01 -1.55
CA THR A 67 16.17 -4.74 -1.81
C THR A 67 16.55 -3.31 -1.43
N ASP A 68 17.80 -3.11 -1.03
CA ASP A 68 18.31 -1.77 -0.71
C ASP A 68 18.17 -0.79 -1.89
N ASP A 69 18.37 -1.25 -3.12
CA ASP A 69 18.17 -0.43 -4.33
C ASP A 69 16.74 0.10 -4.44
N LEU A 70 15.74 -0.74 -4.16
CA LEU A 70 14.34 -0.33 -4.19
C LEU A 70 14.03 0.62 -3.03
N ILE A 71 14.53 0.34 -1.82
CA ILE A 71 14.37 1.23 -0.67
C ILE A 71 14.98 2.60 -0.96
N GLN A 72 16.16 2.64 -1.60
CA GLN A 72 16.82 3.89 -1.96
C GLN A 72 16.00 4.70 -2.97
N ALA A 73 15.48 4.06 -4.03
CA ALA A 73 14.63 4.73 -5.01
C ALA A 73 13.34 5.32 -4.37
N ILE A 74 12.74 4.58 -3.43
CA ILE A 74 11.59 5.06 -2.66
C ILE A 74 12.01 6.25 -1.77
N ALA A 75 13.13 6.15 -1.05
CA ALA A 75 13.62 7.20 -0.16
C ALA A 75 13.94 8.51 -0.92
N GLU A 76 14.54 8.41 -2.11
CA GLU A 76 14.78 9.56 -2.98
C GLU A 76 13.47 10.21 -3.41
N THR A 77 12.50 9.41 -3.86
CA THR A 77 11.17 9.90 -4.27
C THR A 77 10.45 10.61 -3.13
N ILE A 78 10.52 10.04 -1.91
CA ILE A 78 9.99 10.64 -0.68
C ILE A 78 10.71 11.95 -0.36
N GLY A 79 12.03 12.02 -0.51
CA GLY A 79 12.83 13.22 -0.24
C GLY A 79 12.47 14.44 -1.10
N PHE A 80 11.82 14.23 -2.24
CA PHE A 80 11.29 15.29 -3.10
C PHE A 80 9.77 15.51 -2.96
N SER A 81 9.09 14.76 -2.09
CA SER A 81 7.64 14.80 -1.92
C SER A 81 7.23 15.59 -0.67
N GLU A 82 6.10 16.30 -0.75
CA GLU A 82 5.47 16.94 0.41
C GLU A 82 4.38 16.03 1.00
N PRO A 83 4.16 16.05 2.33
CA PRO A 83 3.02 15.34 2.94
C PRO A 83 1.69 15.77 2.31
N GLY A 84 0.86 14.80 1.94
CA GLY A 84 -0.42 15.03 1.26
C GLY A 84 -0.31 15.28 -0.25
N ALA A 85 0.90 15.28 -0.83
CA ALA A 85 1.07 15.34 -2.27
C ALA A 85 0.52 14.07 -2.96
N PRO A 86 0.13 14.16 -4.24
CA PRO A 86 -0.28 12.99 -5.01
C PRO A 86 0.81 11.91 -5.05
N PRO A 87 0.44 10.62 -5.11
CA PRO A 87 1.40 9.54 -5.23
C PRO A 87 2.36 9.75 -6.40
N GLN A 88 3.64 9.56 -6.13
CA GLN A 88 4.72 9.61 -7.12
C GLN A 88 5.18 8.20 -7.44
N ARG A 89 5.55 7.98 -8.70
CA ARG A 89 6.14 6.72 -9.13
C ARG A 89 7.61 6.70 -8.71
N ALA A 90 7.98 5.74 -7.87
CA ALA A 90 9.34 5.59 -7.38
C ALA A 90 10.22 4.73 -8.29
N ALA A 91 9.71 3.57 -8.75
CA ALA A 91 10.51 2.62 -9.50
C ALA A 91 9.66 1.57 -10.23
N VAL A 92 10.30 0.84 -11.14
CA VAL A 92 9.88 -0.50 -11.56
C VAL A 92 10.93 -1.48 -11.04
N ALA A 93 10.51 -2.49 -10.28
CA ALA A 93 11.43 -3.42 -9.64
C ALA A 93 10.87 -4.83 -9.59
N ASN A 94 11.77 -5.82 -9.55
CA ASN A 94 11.41 -7.20 -9.25
C ASN A 94 11.32 -7.37 -7.74
N ILE A 95 10.20 -7.88 -7.24
CA ILE A 95 9.95 -8.03 -5.81
C ILE A 95 9.64 -9.49 -5.48
N GLY A 96 10.18 -9.94 -4.34
CA GLY A 96 9.92 -11.26 -3.76
C GLY A 96 10.65 -12.42 -4.44
N PRO A 97 10.44 -13.64 -3.95
CA PRO A 97 11.19 -14.83 -4.36
C PRO A 97 10.97 -15.24 -5.83
N MET A 98 9.82 -14.86 -6.40
CA MET A 98 9.48 -15.12 -7.80
C MET A 98 9.86 -13.97 -8.74
N ALA A 99 10.54 -12.93 -8.25
CA ALA A 99 10.94 -11.77 -9.02
C ALA A 99 9.77 -11.12 -9.79
N HIS A 100 8.64 -10.92 -9.12
CA HIS A 100 7.48 -10.29 -9.74
C HIS A 100 7.79 -8.84 -10.10
N LEU A 101 7.65 -8.49 -11.38
CA LEU A 101 7.84 -7.12 -11.85
C LEU A 101 6.69 -6.24 -11.36
N CYS A 102 7.01 -5.25 -10.53
CA CYS A 102 6.05 -4.32 -9.96
C CYS A 102 6.39 -2.88 -10.34
N ASP A 103 5.35 -2.10 -10.66
CA ASP A 103 5.42 -0.64 -10.67
C ASP A 103 5.11 -0.13 -9.26
N VAL A 104 6.03 0.65 -8.68
CA VAL A 104 5.98 1.07 -7.28
C VAL A 104 5.66 2.55 -7.21
N SER A 105 4.50 2.88 -6.66
CA SER A 105 4.11 4.24 -6.32
C SER A 105 4.15 4.47 -4.81
N VAL A 106 4.59 5.65 -4.38
CA VAL A 106 4.68 6.05 -2.99
C VAL A 106 4.00 7.41 -2.78
N HIS A 107 3.37 7.60 -1.62
CA HIS A 107 2.94 8.89 -1.14
C HIS A 107 3.25 8.98 0.36
N ILE A 108 3.30 10.21 0.87
CA ILE A 108 3.50 10.49 2.30
C ILE A 108 2.22 11.16 2.80
N THR A 109 1.69 10.66 3.90
CA THR A 109 0.54 11.23 4.61
C THR A 109 0.96 11.90 5.90
#